data_AF-A0A941VFD5-F1
#
_entry.id   AF-A0A941VFD5-F1
#
_cell.length_a   1.000
_cell.length_b   1.000
_cell.length_c   1.000
_cell.angle_alpha   90.00
_cell.angle_beta   90.00
_cell.angle_gamma   90.00
#
_symmetry.space_group_name_H-M   'P 1'
#
loop_
_entity.id
_entity.type
_entity.pdbx_description
1 polymer ?
#
loop_
_entity_poly.entity_id
_entity_poly.type
_entity_poly.pdbx_seq_one_letter_code
_entity_poly.pdbx_strand_id
1 'polypeptide(L)'
;MNPIPAVLVTGASSAAKAGFVRALLAARPVNERWALLDNDGDNLARDRADPQTPVATTGGCACCTGQVALRTGLVQLIRQSRPQRLIIAASGAADPVALERVLRDEHLARALQVTHRLCVATPEQLSGCPPPARDRWQQQLRAADFVVATNDAAAQALGAMLATFGIVDKRAIRAADALLALIPPPTVAGATAA
;
A
#
# COMPACT_ATOMS: atom_id res chain seq x y z
N MET A 1 7.99 21.70 6.62
CA MET A 1 7.40 21.03 5.43
C MET A 1 6.39 20.03 5.94
N ASN A 2 5.22 19.93 5.31
CA ASN A 2 4.24 18.93 5.69
C ASN A 2 4.73 17.54 5.22
N PRO A 3 4.62 16.47 6.02
CA PRO A 3 5.03 15.14 5.59
C PRO A 3 4.20 14.70 4.38
N ILE A 4 4.84 14.02 3.43
CA ILE A 4 4.18 13.48 2.24
C ILE A 4 3.23 12.36 2.67
N PRO A 5 1.92 12.45 2.38
CA PRO A 5 0.99 11.37 2.67
C PRO A 5 1.36 10.11 1.87
N ALA A 6 1.43 8.99 2.57
CA ALA A 6 1.83 7.70 2.03
C ALA A 6 0.76 6.64 2.29
N VAL A 7 0.48 5.83 1.28
CA VAL A 7 -0.39 4.67 1.37
C VAL A 7 0.47 3.41 1.35
N LEU A 8 0.35 2.59 2.39
CA LEU A 8 1.01 1.30 2.46
C LEU A 8 0.08 0.21 1.92
N VAL A 9 0.54 -0.52 0.89
CA VAL A 9 -0.19 -1.61 0.24
C VAL A 9 0.53 -2.93 0.50
N THR A 10 -0.13 -3.85 1.22
CA THR A 10 0.34 -5.21 1.52
C THR A 10 -0.67 -6.24 1.01
N GLY A 11 -0.46 -7.52 1.34
CA GLY A 11 -1.38 -8.60 0.97
C GLY A 11 -1.07 -9.19 -0.40
N ALA A 12 -2.15 -9.59 -1.09
CA ALA A 12 -2.38 -10.47 -2.25
C ALA A 12 -1.18 -11.02 -3.07
N SER A 13 -1.46 -11.89 -4.04
CA SER A 13 -0.42 -12.24 -5.02
C SER A 13 0.10 -10.96 -5.68
N SER A 14 1.34 -10.98 -6.14
CA SER A 14 1.99 -9.80 -6.74
C SER A 14 1.14 -9.23 -7.90
N ALA A 15 0.41 -10.09 -8.63
CA ALA A 15 -0.54 -9.70 -9.67
C ALA A 15 -1.76 -8.90 -9.17
N ALA A 16 -2.40 -9.32 -8.08
CA ALA A 16 -3.58 -8.62 -7.54
C ALA A 16 -3.21 -7.25 -6.95
N LYS A 17 -2.06 -7.16 -6.25
CA LYS A 17 -1.51 -5.88 -5.81
C LYS A 17 -1.13 -4.98 -6.99
N ALA A 18 -0.46 -5.52 -8.01
CA ALA A 18 -0.13 -4.78 -9.22
C ALA A 18 -1.37 -4.23 -9.92
N GLY A 19 -2.43 -5.04 -10.03
CA GLY A 19 -3.73 -4.59 -10.54
C GLY A 19 -4.31 -3.43 -9.75
N PHE A 20 -4.32 -3.52 -8.42
CA PHE A 20 -4.81 -2.44 -7.55
C PHE A 20 -3.97 -1.17 -7.65
N VAL A 21 -2.64 -1.28 -7.54
CA VAL A 21 -1.72 -0.12 -7.64
C VAL A 21 -1.84 0.54 -9.01
N ARG A 22 -1.99 -0.24 -10.08
CA ARG A 22 -2.22 0.29 -11.43
C ARG A 22 -3.53 1.07 -11.52
N ALA A 23 -4.62 0.53 -10.99
CA ALA A 23 -5.90 1.22 -10.94
C ALA A 23 -5.80 2.53 -10.13
N LEU A 24 -5.06 2.50 -9.02
CA LEU A 24 -4.83 3.66 -8.16
C LEU A 24 -4.01 4.76 -8.87
N LEU A 25 -2.93 4.38 -9.53
CA LEU A 25 -2.11 5.32 -10.32
C LEU A 25 -2.87 5.89 -11.52
N ALA A 26 -3.76 5.12 -12.14
CA ALA A 26 -4.60 5.57 -13.26
C ALA A 26 -5.72 6.54 -12.80
N ALA A 27 -6.23 6.37 -11.58
CA ALA A 27 -7.26 7.21 -11.00
C ALA A 27 -6.71 8.51 -10.36
N ARG A 28 -5.38 8.70 -10.32
CA ARG A 28 -4.78 9.87 -9.67
C ARG A 28 -5.23 11.18 -10.34
N PRO A 29 -5.37 12.28 -9.58
CA PRO A 29 -5.66 13.59 -10.15
C PRO A 29 -4.55 14.05 -11.11
N VAL A 30 -4.93 14.64 -12.25
CA VAL A 30 -3.99 15.08 -13.31
C VAL A 30 -2.91 16.04 -12.80
N ASN A 31 -3.26 16.89 -11.82
CA ASN A 31 -2.36 17.90 -11.28
C ASN A 31 -1.52 17.41 -10.08
N GLU A 32 -1.50 16.10 -9.84
CA GLU A 32 -0.76 15.53 -8.73
C GLU A 32 0.39 14.62 -9.14
N ARG A 33 1.55 14.83 -8.51
CA ARG A 33 2.73 13.99 -8.69
C ARG A 33 2.72 12.86 -7.65
N TRP A 34 2.48 11.65 -8.12
CA TRP A 34 2.53 10.44 -7.29
C TRP A 34 3.84 9.70 -7.57
N ALA A 35 4.38 9.04 -6.56
CA ALA A 35 5.52 8.14 -6.71
C ALA A 35 5.21 6.76 -6.13
N LEU A 36 5.85 5.72 -6.67
CA LEU A 36 5.71 4.34 -6.23
C LEU A 36 7.04 3.82 -5.71
N LEU A 37 7.05 3.31 -4.48
CA LEU A 37 8.10 2.43 -3.99
C LEU A 37 7.61 0.98 -4.11
N ASP A 38 8.27 0.19 -4.94
CA ASP A 38 8.04 -1.25 -5.08
C ASP A 38 9.05 -2.01 -4.22
N ASN A 39 8.65 -2.38 -3.01
CA ASN A 39 9.41 -3.23 -2.09
C ASN A 39 8.99 -4.71 -2.15
N ASP A 40 8.19 -5.10 -3.16
CA ASP A 40 7.86 -6.51 -3.39
C ASP A 40 8.93 -7.15 -4.29
N GLY A 41 9.52 -6.37 -5.20
CA GLY A 41 10.52 -6.87 -6.16
C GLY A 41 9.90 -7.65 -7.33
N ASP A 42 8.58 -7.83 -7.32
CA ASP A 42 7.81 -8.64 -8.26
C ASP A 42 7.13 -7.80 -9.36
N ASN A 43 7.92 -6.95 -10.03
CA ASN A 43 7.55 -6.31 -11.31
C ASN A 43 6.49 -5.20 -11.27
N LEU A 44 6.04 -4.71 -10.10
CA LEU A 44 5.13 -3.54 -10.06
C LEU A 44 5.72 -2.34 -10.79
N ALA A 45 7.04 -2.16 -10.73
CA ALA A 45 7.75 -1.12 -11.48
C ALA A 45 7.77 -1.31 -13.01
N ARG A 46 7.67 -2.55 -13.49
CA ARG A 46 7.63 -2.92 -14.92
C ARG A 46 6.21 -2.81 -15.49
N ASP A 47 5.20 -3.19 -14.71
CA ASP A 47 3.79 -3.22 -15.15
C ASP A 47 3.05 -1.90 -14.91
N ARG A 48 3.79 -0.79 -14.75
CA ARG A 48 3.20 0.53 -14.54
C ARG A 48 2.42 0.96 -15.79
N ALA A 49 1.16 1.37 -15.58
CA ALA A 49 0.32 1.90 -16.67
C ALA A 49 0.89 3.19 -17.27
N ASP A 50 1.63 3.97 -16.49
CA ASP A 50 2.25 5.21 -16.92
C ASP A 50 3.79 5.14 -16.78
N PRO A 51 4.53 5.15 -17.90
CA PRO A 51 6.00 5.17 -17.92
C PRO A 51 6.62 6.35 -17.17
N GLN A 52 5.91 7.47 -17.04
CA GLN A 52 6.39 8.71 -16.43
C GLN A 52 6.26 8.73 -14.90
N THR A 53 5.55 7.76 -14.33
CA THR A 53 5.43 7.67 -12.87
C THR A 53 6.80 7.35 -12.27
N PRO A 54 7.33 8.19 -11.35
CA PRO A 54 8.57 7.90 -10.66
C PRO A 54 8.43 6.62 -9.83
N VAL A 55 9.29 5.64 -10.11
CA VAL A 55 9.32 4.37 -9.37
C VAL A 55 10.71 4.09 -8.85
N ALA A 56 10.81 3.69 -7.58
CA ALA A 56 12.00 3.07 -7.04
C ALA A 56 11.66 1.63 -6.62
N THR A 57 12.48 0.68 -7.07
CA THR A 57 12.36 -0.72 -6.68
C THR A 57 13.39 -1.03 -5.62
N THR A 58 12.94 -1.57 -4.50
CA THR A 58 13.80 -2.07 -3.43
C THR A 58 13.59 -3.57 -3.30
N GLY A 59 14.67 -4.35 -3.35
CA GLY A 59 14.57 -5.81 -3.23
C GLY A 59 14.55 -6.27 -1.77
N GLY A 60 13.61 -7.15 -1.43
CA GLY A 60 13.76 -8.08 -0.30
C GLY A 60 12.73 -7.96 0.84
N CYS A 61 12.45 -9.12 1.44
CA CYS A 61 11.77 -9.27 2.73
C CYS A 61 12.55 -8.54 3.84
N ALA A 62 11.87 -8.24 4.95
CA ALA A 62 12.32 -7.41 6.08
C ALA A 62 13.52 -7.96 6.92
N CYS A 63 14.59 -8.47 6.29
CA CYS A 63 15.88 -8.66 6.94
C CYS A 63 16.58 -7.30 7.17
N CYS A 64 17.61 -7.23 8.01
CA CYS A 64 18.32 -5.98 8.33
C CYS A 64 18.76 -5.20 7.08
N THR A 65 19.19 -5.90 6.03
CA THR A 65 19.57 -5.30 4.74
C THR A 65 18.38 -4.73 3.98
N GLY A 66 17.22 -5.40 4.03
CA GLY A 66 15.98 -4.94 3.40
C GLY A 66 15.47 -3.62 3.99
N GLN A 67 15.63 -3.42 5.31
CA GLN A 67 15.24 -2.17 5.97
C GLN A 67 16.08 -0.98 5.51
N VAL A 68 17.39 -1.17 5.33
CA VAL A 68 18.31 -0.14 4.81
C VAL A 68 17.99 0.18 3.35
N ALA A 69 17.73 -0.84 2.53
CA ALA A 69 17.36 -0.67 1.12
C ALA A 69 16.05 0.11 0.97
N LEU A 70 15.01 -0.26 1.73
CA LEU A 70 13.74 0.45 1.79
C LEU A 70 13.94 1.93 2.12
N ARG A 71 14.67 2.22 3.20
CA ARG A 71 14.93 3.59 3.67
C ARG A 71 15.68 4.41 2.62
N THR A 72 16.73 3.85 2.03
CA THR A 72 17.55 4.54 1.03
C THR A 72 16.75 4.79 -0.24
N GLY A 73 15.97 3.80 -0.70
CA GLY A 73 15.09 3.93 -1.86
C GLY A 73 14.03 5.01 -1.66
N LEU A 74 13.40 5.07 -0.48
CA LEU A 74 12.45 6.12 -0.11
C LEU A 74 13.08 7.52 -0.16
N VAL A 75 14.25 7.69 0.47
CA VAL A 75 14.94 8.98 0.50
C VAL A 75 15.32 9.43 -0.92
N GLN A 76 15.85 8.52 -1.74
CA GLN A 76 16.21 8.84 -3.13
C GLN A 76 14.98 9.21 -3.96
N LEU A 77 13.92 8.39 -3.88
CA LEU A 77 12.67 8.63 -4.60
C LEU A 77 12.06 9.98 -4.24
N ILE A 78 11.97 10.31 -2.95
CA ILE A 78 11.42 11.58 -2.47
C ILE A 78 12.26 12.75 -2.97
N ARG A 79 13.60 12.66 -2.88
CA ARG A 79 14.50 13.75 -3.29
C ARG A 79 14.45 14.02 -4.80
N GLN A 80 14.36 12.96 -5.61
CA GLN A 80 14.39 13.06 -7.07
C GLN A 80 13.03 13.49 -7.65
N SER A 81 11.94 12.92 -7.14
CA SER A 81 10.61 13.13 -7.73
C SER A 81 9.77 14.22 -7.06
N ARG A 82 10.11 14.61 -5.81
CA ARG A 82 9.34 15.54 -4.98
C ARG A 82 7.82 15.27 -5.07
N PRO A 83 7.39 14.06 -4.70
CA PRO A 83 6.02 13.63 -4.89
C PRO A 83 5.10 14.34 -3.90
N GLN A 84 3.86 14.56 -4.31
CA GLN A 84 2.78 15.01 -3.44
C GLN A 84 2.11 13.84 -2.72
N ARG A 85 2.19 12.62 -3.29
CA ARG A 85 1.69 11.38 -2.68
C ARG A 85 2.62 10.21 -2.97
N LEU A 86 2.70 9.29 -2.01
CA LEU A 86 3.55 8.12 -2.12
C LEU A 86 2.72 6.83 -1.97
N ILE A 87 2.94 5.88 -2.85
CA ILE A 87 2.46 4.50 -2.69
C ILE A 87 3.67 3.66 -2.30
N ILE A 88 3.54 2.86 -1.23
CA ILE A 88 4.54 1.90 -0.80
C ILE A 88 3.92 0.52 -0.95
N ALA A 89 4.32 -0.23 -1.97
CA ALA A 89 3.88 -1.60 -2.16
C ALA A 89 4.91 -2.55 -1.53
N ALA A 90 4.46 -3.42 -0.63
CA ALA A 90 5.32 -4.39 0.03
C ALA A 90 4.83 -5.83 -0.19
N SER A 91 5.74 -6.77 0.01
CA SER A 91 5.47 -8.18 -0.22
C SER A 91 4.38 -8.77 0.68
N GLY A 92 3.68 -9.78 0.16
CA GLY A 92 2.78 -10.62 0.98
C GLY A 92 3.53 -11.41 2.06
N ALA A 93 4.86 -11.48 1.97
CA ALA A 93 5.73 -12.04 3.00
C ALA A 93 6.30 -11.00 3.98
N ALA A 94 6.02 -9.70 3.78
CA ALA A 94 6.54 -8.65 4.65
C ALA A 94 5.91 -8.70 6.05
N ASP A 95 6.74 -8.49 7.07
CA ASP A 95 6.26 -8.24 8.44
C ASP A 95 5.75 -6.79 8.52
N PRO A 96 4.43 -6.57 8.73
CA PRO A 96 3.86 -5.23 8.77
C PRO A 96 4.39 -4.39 9.94
N VAL A 97 4.75 -5.02 11.07
CA VAL A 97 5.30 -4.32 12.24
C VAL A 97 6.71 -3.83 11.96
N ALA A 98 7.54 -4.67 11.34
CA ALA A 98 8.88 -4.28 10.94
C ALA A 98 8.86 -3.15 9.90
N LEU A 99 7.94 -3.23 8.93
CA LEU A 99 7.78 -2.22 7.90
C LEU A 99 7.35 -0.87 8.50
N GLU A 100 6.32 -0.85 9.34
CA GLU A 100 5.88 0.36 10.05
C GLU A 100 7.00 0.98 10.89
N ARG A 101 7.83 0.16 11.55
CA ARG A 101 8.95 0.65 12.33
C ARG A 101 9.94 1.45 11.48
N VAL A 102 10.25 0.97 10.26
CA VAL A 102 11.12 1.71 9.34
C VAL A 102 10.44 3.01 8.90
N LEU A 103 9.17 2.95 8.52
CA LEU A 103 8.42 4.12 8.02
C LEU A 103 8.22 5.21 9.10
N ARG A 104 8.30 4.85 10.39
CA ARG A 104 8.19 5.75 11.54
C ARG A 104 9.54 6.13 12.16
N ASP A 105 10.67 5.70 11.60
CA ASP A 105 11.99 6.19 12.03
C ASP A 105 12.04 7.71 11.95
N GLU A 106 12.75 8.35 12.88
CA GLU A 106 12.88 9.81 13.01
C GLU A 106 13.13 10.53 11.68
N HIS A 107 13.92 9.93 10.78
CA HIS A 107 14.26 10.55 9.51
C HIS A 107 13.12 10.49 8.48
N LEU A 108 12.40 9.36 8.42
CA LEU A 108 11.30 9.18 7.48
C LEU A 108 10.02 9.83 8.00
N ALA A 109 9.77 9.81 9.31
CA ALA A 109 8.61 10.44 9.93
C ALA A 109 8.57 11.97 9.71
N ARG A 110 9.72 12.61 9.47
CA ARG A 110 9.80 14.04 9.07
C ARG A 110 9.47 14.28 7.60
N ALA A 111 9.61 13.26 6.75
CA ALA A 111 9.48 13.37 5.29
C ALA A 111 8.15 12.82 4.76
N LEU A 112 7.60 11.79 5.39
CA LEU A 112 6.37 11.11 4.99
C LEU A 112 5.52 10.71 6.19
N GLN A 113 4.23 10.52 5.96
CA GLN A 113 3.28 10.01 6.95
C GLN A 113 2.43 8.93 6.31
N VAL A 114 2.40 7.73 6.90
CA VAL A 114 1.48 6.67 6.46
C VAL A 114 0.07 7.03 6.89
N THR A 115 -0.79 7.37 5.93
CA THR A 115 -2.19 7.77 6.16
C THR A 115 -3.13 6.57 6.13
N HIS A 116 -2.84 5.57 5.29
CA HIS A 116 -3.66 4.37 5.15
C HIS A 116 -2.81 3.12 4.94
N ARG A 117 -3.23 2.04 5.60
CA ARG A 117 -2.71 0.67 5.46
C ARG A 117 -3.77 -0.18 4.78
N LEU A 118 -3.45 -0.69 3.61
CA LEU A 118 -4.36 -1.47 2.80
C LEU A 118 -3.79 -2.87 2.65
N CYS A 119 -4.59 -3.88 2.96
CA CYS A 119 -4.26 -5.26 2.63
C CYS A 119 -5.13 -5.70 1.46
N VAL A 120 -4.55 -5.83 0.28
CA VAL A 120 -5.25 -6.44 -0.86
C VAL A 120 -5.42 -7.92 -0.56
N ALA A 121 -6.60 -8.49 -0.80
CA ALA A 121 -6.83 -9.90 -0.53
C ALA A 121 -7.78 -10.52 -1.56
N THR A 122 -7.67 -11.83 -1.76
CA THR A 122 -8.68 -12.62 -2.48
C THR A 122 -9.13 -13.81 -1.61
N PRO A 123 -10.39 -14.26 -1.69
CA PRO A 123 -10.91 -15.37 -0.90
C PRO A 123 -10.12 -16.68 -1.08
N GLU A 124 -9.61 -16.91 -2.30
CA GLU A 124 -8.84 -18.11 -2.66
C GLU A 124 -7.55 -18.18 -1.85
N GLN A 125 -6.93 -17.03 -1.58
CA GLN A 125 -5.72 -16.96 -0.76
C GLN A 125 -5.98 -17.29 0.70
N LEU A 126 -7.10 -16.82 1.28
CA LEU A 126 -7.43 -17.14 2.67
C LEU A 126 -7.78 -18.63 2.84
N SER A 127 -8.43 -19.22 1.83
CA SER A 127 -8.84 -20.62 1.83
C SER A 127 -7.67 -21.59 1.61
N GLY A 128 -6.76 -21.23 0.69
CA GLY A 128 -5.74 -22.15 0.16
C GLY A 128 -4.36 -22.08 0.84
N CYS A 129 -4.12 -21.12 1.74
CA CYS A 129 -2.78 -20.94 2.33
C CYS A 129 -2.52 -21.94 3.49
N PRO A 130 -1.43 -22.72 3.45
CA PRO A 130 -1.03 -23.55 4.58
C PRO A 130 -0.43 -22.69 5.73
N PRO A 131 -0.47 -23.16 6.99
CA PRO A 131 0.42 -22.63 8.03
C PRO A 131 1.88 -22.89 7.60
N PRO A 132 2.85 -21.96 7.75
CA PRO A 132 2.83 -20.67 8.47
C PRO A 132 2.49 -19.43 7.61
N ALA A 133 2.25 -19.61 6.31
CA ALA A 133 1.91 -18.51 5.41
C ALA A 133 0.57 -17.87 5.78
N ARG A 134 -0.38 -18.67 6.27
CA ARG A 134 -1.65 -18.21 6.85
C ARG A 134 -1.47 -17.21 8.00
N ASP A 135 -0.54 -17.46 8.91
CA ASP A 135 -0.34 -16.63 10.10
C ASP A 135 0.20 -15.24 9.72
N ARG A 136 1.18 -15.21 8.80
CA ARG A 136 1.71 -13.96 8.23
C ARG A 136 0.61 -13.18 7.52
N TRP A 137 -0.24 -13.87 6.78
CA TRP A 137 -1.37 -13.24 6.11
C TRP A 137 -2.36 -12.62 7.08
N GLN A 138 -2.74 -13.35 8.13
CA GLN A 138 -3.60 -12.83 9.18
C GLN A 138 -2.99 -11.62 9.89
N GLN A 139 -1.67 -11.59 10.10
CA GLN A 139 -0.98 -10.40 10.63
C GLN A 139 -1.13 -9.19 9.70
N GLN A 140 -0.99 -9.37 8.38
CA GLN A 140 -1.21 -8.29 7.41
C GLN A 140 -2.66 -7.81 7.41
N LEU A 141 -3.64 -8.72 7.47
CA LEU A 141 -5.06 -8.36 7.56
C LEU A 141 -5.36 -7.57 8.84
N ARG A 142 -4.79 -7.96 9.99
CA ARG A 142 -4.96 -7.26 11.28
C ARG A 142 -4.28 -5.90 11.30
N ALA A 143 -3.13 -5.77 10.63
CA ALA A 143 -2.38 -4.52 10.57
C ALA A 143 -3.01 -3.48 9.63
N ALA A 144 -3.88 -3.90 8.70
CA ALA A 144 -4.53 -3.00 7.76
C ALA A 144 -5.65 -2.17 8.41
N ASP A 145 -5.85 -0.97 7.87
CA ASP A 145 -7.04 -0.15 8.14
C ASP A 145 -8.22 -0.67 7.32
N PHE A 146 -7.97 -1.05 6.06
CA PHE A 146 -8.95 -1.64 5.16
C PHE A 146 -8.43 -2.88 4.44
N VAL A 147 -9.31 -3.87 4.26
CA VAL A 147 -9.04 -5.02 3.40
C VAL A 147 -9.63 -4.72 2.03
N VAL A 148 -8.80 -4.71 1.00
CA VAL A 148 -9.21 -4.34 -0.36
C VAL A 148 -9.45 -5.60 -1.18
N ALA A 149 -10.69 -5.77 -1.62
CA ALA A 149 -11.10 -6.85 -2.50
C ALA A 149 -10.93 -6.46 -3.97
N THR A 150 -10.58 -7.44 -4.81
CA THR A 150 -10.41 -7.25 -6.26
C THR A 150 -11.72 -7.07 -7.02
N ASN A 151 -12.84 -7.55 -6.47
CA ASN A 151 -14.19 -7.41 -7.02
C ASN A 151 -15.26 -7.55 -5.91
N ASP A 152 -16.53 -7.35 -6.27
CA ASP A 152 -17.66 -7.34 -5.34
C ASP A 152 -17.92 -8.69 -4.68
N ALA A 153 -17.83 -9.79 -5.44
CA ALA A 153 -17.98 -11.13 -4.90
C ALA A 153 -16.87 -11.45 -3.89
N ALA A 154 -15.63 -11.03 -4.19
CA ALA A 154 -14.50 -11.14 -3.29
C ALA A 154 -14.69 -10.32 -2.02
N ALA A 155 -15.28 -9.12 -2.11
CA ALA A 155 -15.53 -8.27 -0.93
C ALA A 155 -16.50 -8.95 0.05
N GLN A 156 -17.58 -9.53 -0.46
CA GLN A 156 -18.56 -10.26 0.35
C GLN A 156 -17.93 -11.50 1.01
N ALA A 157 -17.23 -12.32 0.21
CA ALA A 157 -16.58 -13.53 0.71
C ALA A 157 -15.51 -13.20 1.77
N LEU A 158 -14.66 -12.18 1.53
CA LEU A 158 -13.66 -11.74 2.49
C LEU A 158 -14.29 -11.25 3.79
N GLY A 159 -15.40 -10.51 3.72
CA GLY A 159 -16.14 -10.08 4.91
C GLY A 159 -16.55 -11.25 5.80
N ALA A 160 -17.10 -12.31 5.21
CA ALA A 160 -17.45 -13.53 5.95
C ALA A 160 -16.21 -14.25 6.52
N MET A 161 -15.12 -14.33 5.75
CA MET A 161 -13.89 -15.01 6.18
C MET A 161 -13.18 -14.25 7.31
N LEU A 162 -13.15 -12.92 7.28
CA LEU A 162 -12.55 -12.10 8.34
C LEU A 162 -13.20 -12.38 9.70
N ALA A 163 -14.53 -12.54 9.73
CA ALA A 163 -15.25 -12.93 10.94
C ALA A 163 -14.79 -14.29 11.48
N THR A 164 -14.61 -15.29 10.60
CA THR A 164 -14.10 -16.62 10.97
C THR A 164 -12.69 -16.58 11.57
N PHE A 165 -11.87 -15.60 11.18
CA PHE A 165 -10.53 -15.39 11.76
C PHE A 165 -10.53 -14.50 13.01
N GLY A 166 -11.70 -14.07 13.50
CA GLY A 166 -11.80 -13.14 14.64
C GLY A 166 -11.22 -11.76 14.31
N ILE A 167 -11.32 -11.33 13.05
CA ILE A 167 -10.95 -10.00 12.57
C ILE A 167 -12.27 -9.26 12.31
N VAL A 168 -12.88 -8.75 13.38
CA VAL A 168 -14.24 -8.17 13.34
C VAL A 168 -14.25 -6.65 13.23
N ASP A 169 -13.11 -6.01 13.49
CA ASP A 169 -12.93 -4.55 13.42
C ASP A 169 -12.59 -4.06 12.01
N LYS A 170 -12.31 -4.98 11.07
CA LYS A 170 -11.90 -4.64 9.71
C LYS A 170 -13.05 -4.77 8.72
N ARG A 171 -13.08 -3.85 7.76
CA ARG A 171 -14.03 -3.89 6.65
C ARG A 171 -13.31 -4.33 5.38
N ALA A 172 -13.88 -5.34 4.71
CA ALA A 172 -13.58 -5.62 3.32
C ALA A 172 -14.31 -4.60 2.45
N ILE A 173 -13.57 -3.85 1.64
CA ILE A 173 -14.10 -2.83 0.73
C ILE A 173 -13.69 -3.14 -0.70
N ARG A 174 -14.44 -2.61 -1.67
CA ARG A 174 -14.08 -2.77 -3.09
C ARG A 174 -12.85 -1.91 -3.39
N ALA A 175 -12.05 -2.34 -4.38
CA ALA A 175 -10.96 -1.53 -4.90
C ALA A 175 -11.41 -0.10 -5.23
N ALA A 176 -12.56 0.07 -5.92
CA ALA A 176 -13.10 1.39 -6.25
C ALA A 176 -13.42 2.26 -5.03
N ASP A 177 -13.97 1.68 -3.97
CA ASP A 177 -14.24 2.41 -2.72
C ASP A 177 -12.95 2.83 -2.03
N ALA A 178 -11.92 1.96 -2.07
CA ALA A 178 -10.60 2.30 -1.59
C ALA A 178 -10.01 3.46 -2.40
N LEU A 179 -10.13 3.45 -3.73
CA LEU A 179 -9.67 4.57 -4.58
C LEU A 179 -10.31 5.90 -4.16
N LEU A 180 -11.62 5.91 -3.94
CA LEU A 180 -12.36 7.11 -3.51
C LEU A 180 -11.94 7.60 -2.12
N ALA A 181 -11.60 6.70 -1.20
CA ALA A 181 -11.13 7.07 0.13
C ALA A 181 -9.68 7.60 0.13
N LEU A 182 -8.84 7.08 -0.79
CA LEU A 182 -7.40 7.39 -0.86
C LEU A 182 -7.09 8.61 -1.72
N ILE A 183 -7.97 8.93 -2.67
CA ILE A 183 -7.92 10.14 -3.49
C ILE A 183 -8.87 11.13 -2.81
N PRO A 184 -8.40 11.99 -1.89
CA PRO A 184 -9.26 13.04 -1.39
C PRO A 184 -9.75 13.89 -2.58
N PRO A 185 -10.97 14.46 -2.49
CA PRO A 185 -11.42 15.43 -3.48
C PRO A 185 -10.37 16.55 -3.58
N PRO A 186 -10.22 17.18 -4.76
CA PRO A 186 -9.20 18.21 -4.95
C PRO A 186 -9.33 19.25 -3.84
N THR A 187 -8.33 19.34 -2.97
CA THR A 187 -8.19 20.48 -2.07
C THR A 187 -8.08 21.69 -2.98
N VAL A 188 -9.17 22.45 -3.09
CA VAL A 188 -9.17 23.74 -3.75
C VAL A 188 -8.13 24.57 -3.02
N ALA A 189 -6.97 24.75 -3.64
CA ALA A 189 -6.00 25.73 -3.20
C ALA A 189 -6.68 27.10 -3.40
N GLY A 190 -7.27 27.64 -2.34
CA GLY A 190 -7.96 28.92 -2.39
C GLY A 190 -9.28 28.95 -1.63
N ALA A 191 -9.25 28.74 -0.31
CA ALA A 191 -10.14 29.49 0.58
C ALA A 191 -9.23 30.42 1.38
N THR A 192 -8.97 31.58 0.77
CA THR A 192 -8.33 32.73 1.41
C THR A 192 -9.00 33.02 2.75
N ALA A 193 -8.16 33.28 3.74
CA ALA A 193 -8.55 33.89 5.00
C ALA A 193 -9.48 35.08 4.75
N ALA A 194 -10.57 35.12 5.51
CA ALA A 194 -11.30 36.32 5.89
C ALA A 194 -11.71 36.13 7.36
#